data_AF-A0A8J8YER8-F1
#
_entry.id   AF-A0A8J8YER8-F1
#
_cell.length_a   1.000
_cell.length_b   1.000
_cell.length_c   1.000
_cell.angle_alpha   90.00
_cell.angle_beta   90.00
_cell.angle_gamma   90.00
#
_symmetry.space_group_name_H-M   'P 1'
#
loop_
_entity.id
_entity.type
_entity.pdbx_description
1 polymer ?
#
loop_
_entity_poly.entity_id
_entity_poly.type
_entity_poly.pdbx_seq_one_letter_code
_entity_poly.pdbx_strand_id
1 'polypeptide(L)'
;MHPSVFFLPTFLEAVRSNTEECFRSIMTEPIPGVYSFAMLQPTFCEMLLEEVENFEKWVHAMKFKIMRPNTMNKYGAVLDDFGLEAMLNQFMEQFIAPISKVLYPEVGGGTLDSHHAFIVEYGKDRDVELGKFLHYIQECR
;
A
#
# COMPACT_ATOMS: atom_id res chain seq x y z
N MET A 1 -13.41 7.53 -10.63
CA MET A 1 -13.34 6.16 -11.19
C MET A 1 -14.02 5.20 -10.24
N HIS A 2 -14.55 4.08 -10.72
CA HIS A 2 -15.22 3.09 -9.86
C HIS A 2 -14.18 2.25 -9.09
N PRO A 3 -14.37 1.96 -7.78
CA PRO A 3 -13.38 1.21 -6.97
C PRO A 3 -12.97 -0.16 -7.55
N SER A 4 -13.85 -0.80 -8.32
CA SER A 4 -13.58 -2.10 -8.96
C SER A 4 -12.47 -2.06 -10.03
N VAL A 5 -12.04 -0.87 -10.46
CA VAL A 5 -10.88 -0.71 -11.35
C VAL A 5 -9.58 -0.96 -10.58
N PHE A 6 -9.57 -0.69 -9.28
CA PHE A 6 -8.39 -0.74 -8.42
C PHE A 6 -8.37 -1.99 -7.55
N PHE A 7 -9.53 -2.40 -7.05
CA PHE A 7 -9.67 -3.46 -6.05
C PHE A 7 -10.33 -4.71 -6.60
N LEU A 8 -9.95 -5.86 -6.05
CA LEU A 8 -10.60 -7.13 -6.32
C LEU A 8 -12.06 -7.10 -5.80
N PRO A 9 -13.02 -7.71 -6.53
CA PRO A 9 -14.41 -7.74 -6.10
C PRO A 9 -14.61 -8.39 -4.72
N THR A 10 -13.86 -9.46 -4.45
CA THR A 10 -13.86 -10.17 -3.16
C THR A 10 -13.42 -9.27 -2.01
N PHE A 11 -12.41 -8.42 -2.24
CA PHE A 11 -11.96 -7.44 -1.26
C PHE A 11 -13.02 -6.37 -0.98
N LEU A 12 -13.61 -5.79 -2.05
CA LEU A 12 -14.67 -4.79 -1.91
C LEU A 12 -15.89 -5.34 -1.16
N GLU A 13 -16.27 -6.59 -1.43
CA GLU A 13 -17.36 -7.24 -0.73
C GLU A 13 -17.07 -7.45 0.76
N ALA A 14 -15.86 -7.91 1.10
CA ALA A 14 -15.45 -8.07 2.49
C ALA A 14 -15.48 -6.75 3.26
N VAL A 15 -14.96 -5.67 2.67
CA VAL A 15 -14.96 -4.33 3.27
C VAL A 15 -16.37 -3.77 3.40
N ARG A 16 -17.26 -4.02 2.42
CA ARG A 16 -18.67 -3.60 2.49
C ARG A 16 -19.42 -4.30 3.64
N SER A 17 -19.18 -5.59 3.85
CA SER A 17 -19.80 -6.35 4.93
C SER A 17 -19.23 -5.96 6.30
N ASN A 18 -17.95 -5.60 6.36
CA ASN A 18 -17.26 -5.08 7.53
C ASN A 18 -17.41 -5.95 8.79
N THR A 19 -17.30 -7.27 8.63
CA THR A 19 -17.29 -8.24 9.73
C THR A 19 -16.00 -9.04 9.74
N GLU A 20 -15.66 -9.57 10.92
CA GLU A 20 -14.46 -10.40 11.09
C GLU A 20 -14.52 -11.64 10.20
N GLU A 21 -15.68 -12.30 10.11
CA GLU A 21 -15.87 -13.49 9.29
C GLU A 21 -15.64 -13.19 7.82
N CYS A 22 -16.14 -12.05 7.33
CA CYS A 22 -15.95 -11.65 5.94
C CYS A 22 -14.47 -11.32 5.64
N PHE A 23 -13.78 -10.59 6.53
CA PHE A 23 -12.35 -10.34 6.35
C PHE A 23 -11.53 -11.63 6.39
N ARG A 24 -11.78 -12.50 7.38
CA ARG A 24 -11.09 -13.79 7.50
C ARG A 24 -11.34 -14.70 6.32
N SER A 25 -12.47 -14.58 5.61
CA SER A 25 -12.76 -15.40 4.43
C SER A 25 -11.86 -15.10 3.23
N ILE A 26 -11.27 -13.90 3.15
CA ILE A 26 -10.35 -13.49 2.07
C ILE A 26 -8.88 -13.47 2.51
N MET A 27 -8.61 -13.75 3.79
CA MET A 27 -7.29 -13.64 4.41
C MET A 27 -6.70 -15.01 4.76
N THR A 28 -5.38 -15.05 4.77
CA THR A 28 -4.59 -16.13 5.34
C THR A 28 -3.75 -15.56 6.48
N GLU A 29 -3.55 -16.33 7.54
CA GLU A 29 -2.72 -15.93 8.68
C GLU A 29 -1.46 -16.81 8.71
N PRO A 30 -0.41 -16.49 7.91
CA PRO A 30 0.80 -17.29 7.85
C PRO A 30 1.51 -17.43 9.20
N ILE A 31 1.44 -16.39 10.04
CA ILE A 31 1.89 -16.41 11.43
C ILE A 31 0.91 -15.61 12.29
N PRO A 32 0.81 -15.88 13.60
CA PRO A 32 -0.13 -15.20 14.49
C PRO A 32 0.00 -13.68 14.41
N GLY A 33 -1.11 -12.99 14.17
CA GLY A 33 -1.18 -11.54 14.07
C GLY A 33 -0.68 -10.96 12.75
N VAL A 34 -0.36 -11.78 11.74
CA VAL A 34 0.02 -11.32 10.40
C VAL A 34 -0.94 -11.88 9.37
N TYR A 35 -1.64 -11.00 8.67
CA TYR A 35 -2.63 -11.36 7.66
C TYR A 35 -2.14 -11.06 6.24
N SER A 36 -2.38 -12.00 5.32
CA SER A 36 -2.07 -11.89 3.90
C SER A 36 -3.32 -12.11 3.08
N PHE A 37 -3.60 -11.20 2.15
CA PHE A 37 -4.76 -11.22 1.27
C PHE A 37 -4.49 -10.51 -0.05
N ALA A 38 -5.22 -10.90 -1.08
CA ALA A 38 -5.21 -10.19 -2.36
C ALA A 38 -6.22 -9.04 -2.32
N MET A 39 -5.75 -7.85 -2.68
CA MET A 39 -6.56 -6.63 -2.61
C MET A 39 -6.62 -5.89 -3.94
N LEU A 40 -5.48 -5.70 -4.60
CA LEU A 40 -5.37 -4.90 -5.82
C LEU A 40 -5.62 -5.74 -7.07
N GLN A 41 -6.19 -5.10 -8.08
CA GLN A 41 -6.23 -5.65 -9.44
C GLN A 41 -4.82 -5.70 -10.02
N PRO A 42 -4.42 -6.81 -10.69
CA PRO A 42 -3.12 -6.89 -11.35
C PRO A 42 -2.87 -5.75 -12.35
N THR A 43 -3.91 -5.36 -13.09
CA THR A 43 -3.85 -4.24 -14.04
C THR A 43 -3.57 -2.91 -13.35
N PHE A 44 -4.11 -2.70 -12.15
CA PHE A 44 -3.79 -1.51 -11.37
C PHE A 44 -2.36 -1.54 -10.86
N CYS A 45 -1.86 -2.70 -10.43
CA CYS A 45 -0.45 -2.85 -10.06
C CYS A 45 0.46 -2.47 -11.24
N GLU A 46 0.17 -2.94 -12.46
CA GLU A 46 0.92 -2.57 -13.67
C GLU A 46 0.89 -1.06 -13.93
N MET A 47 -0.29 -0.43 -13.86
CA MET A 47 -0.44 1.02 -14.02
C MET A 47 0.35 1.82 -12.97
N LEU A 48 0.31 1.38 -11.71
CA LEU A 48 1.03 2.03 -10.63
C LEU A 48 2.55 1.94 -10.83
N LEU A 49 3.04 0.78 -11.30
CA LEU A 49 4.46 0.58 -11.59
C LEU A 49 4.91 1.44 -12.79
N GLU A 50 4.08 1.55 -13.82
CA GLU A 50 4.34 2.43 -14.97
C GLU A 50 4.42 3.90 -14.53
N GLU A 51 3.51 4.34 -13.66
CA GLU A 51 3.51 5.72 -13.16
C GLU A 51 4.77 6.03 -12.34
N VAL A 52 5.21 5.10 -11.49
CA VAL A 52 6.47 5.23 -10.74
C VAL A 52 7.66 5.35 -11.69
N GLU A 53 7.71 4.54 -12.75
CA GLU A 53 8.78 4.63 -13.75
C GLU A 53 8.76 5.96 -14.51
N ASN A 54 7.57 6.48 -14.84
CA ASN A 54 7.43 7.78 -15.48
C ASN A 54 7.89 8.91 -14.55
N PHE A 55 7.54 8.84 -13.27
CA PHE A 55 8.01 9.77 -12.25
C PHE A 55 9.53 9.73 -12.12
N GLU A 56 10.14 8.54 -11.99
CA GLU A 56 11.60 8.42 -11.89
C GLU A 56 12.33 8.98 -13.12
N LYS A 57 11.81 8.73 -14.34
CA LYS A 57 12.35 9.31 -15.58
C LYS A 57 12.27 10.84 -15.56
N TRP A 58 11.15 11.39 -15.11
CA TRP A 58 10.96 12.85 -14.99
C TRP A 58 11.92 13.46 -13.97
N VAL A 59 12.07 12.86 -12.79
CA VAL A 59 13.01 13.29 -11.75
C VAL A 59 14.44 13.33 -12.28
N HIS A 60 14.85 12.29 -13.02
CA HIS A 60 16.18 12.22 -13.64
C HIS A 60 16.36 13.32 -14.69
N ALA A 61 15.38 13.50 -15.59
CA ALA A 61 15.43 14.51 -16.65
C ALA A 61 15.48 15.93 -16.10
N MET A 62 14.71 16.22 -15.06
CA MET A 62 14.64 17.54 -14.42
C MET A 62 15.76 17.78 -13.39
N LYS A 63 16.58 16.77 -13.09
CA LYS A 63 17.57 16.79 -12.00
C LYS A 63 16.95 17.20 -10.66
N PHE A 64 15.71 16.80 -10.44
CA PHE A 64 14.96 17.11 -9.23
C PHE A 64 15.44 16.21 -8.09
N LYS A 65 15.44 16.72 -6.86
CA LYS A 65 15.74 15.91 -5.68
C LYS A 65 14.43 15.45 -5.06
N ILE A 66 14.23 14.14 -5.00
CA ILE A 66 13.07 13.50 -4.35
C ILE A 66 13.46 12.89 -3.02
N MET A 67 12.47 12.66 -2.15
CA MET A 67 12.69 11.84 -0.96
C MET A 67 12.89 10.39 -1.38
N ARG A 68 13.80 9.71 -0.66
CA ARG A 68 14.02 8.28 -0.86
C ARG A 68 13.14 7.48 0.11
N PRO A 69 12.69 6.29 -0.30
CA PRO A 69 11.72 5.49 0.45
C PRO A 69 12.08 5.29 1.92
N ASN A 70 13.36 5.02 2.22
CA ASN A 70 13.91 5.06 3.59
C ASN A 70 15.45 5.04 3.52
N THR A 71 16.12 5.03 4.67
CA THR A 71 17.59 4.98 4.77
C THR A 71 18.22 3.68 4.25
N MET A 72 17.43 2.60 4.11
CA MET A 72 17.90 1.29 3.66
C MET A 72 17.69 1.07 2.16
N ASN A 73 16.76 1.79 1.53
CA ASN A 73 16.35 1.59 0.15
C ASN A 73 16.76 2.78 -0.71
N LYS A 74 17.70 2.55 -1.64
CA LYS A 74 18.24 3.58 -2.52
C LYS A 74 17.35 3.84 -3.74
N TYR A 75 16.48 2.87 -4.06
CA TYR A 75 15.65 2.86 -5.27
C TYR A 75 14.16 2.75 -4.95
N GLY A 76 13.35 3.44 -5.75
CA GLY A 76 11.92 3.61 -5.51
C GLY A 76 11.52 5.06 -5.22
N ALA A 77 10.23 5.25 -4.94
CA ALA A 77 9.60 6.56 -4.80
C ALA A 77 8.60 6.59 -3.63
N VAL A 78 8.57 7.71 -2.93
CA VAL A 78 7.50 8.04 -1.97
C VAL A 78 6.28 8.45 -2.78
N LEU A 79 5.12 7.86 -2.48
CA LEU A 79 3.91 8.04 -3.29
C LEU A 79 3.31 9.46 -3.15
N ASP A 80 3.52 10.08 -2.00
CA ASP A 80 3.05 11.44 -1.74
C ASP A 80 3.80 12.47 -2.59
N ASP A 81 5.07 12.22 -2.94
CA ASP A 81 5.92 13.13 -3.72
C ASP A 81 5.40 13.36 -5.15
N PHE A 82 4.53 12.49 -5.66
CA PHE A 82 3.92 12.63 -6.98
C PHE A 82 2.38 12.61 -6.96
N GLY A 83 1.79 12.94 -5.81
CA GLY A 83 0.38 13.34 -5.71
C GLY A 83 -0.61 12.22 -5.39
N LEU A 84 -0.16 11.07 -4.86
CA LEU A 84 -1.05 9.99 -4.45
C LEU A 84 -1.55 10.10 -3.00
N GLU A 85 -1.10 11.09 -2.23
CA GLU A 85 -1.43 11.27 -0.81
C GLU A 85 -2.95 11.26 -0.56
N ALA A 86 -3.73 12.04 -1.31
CA ALA A 86 -5.17 12.12 -1.13
C ALA A 86 -5.89 10.78 -1.42
N MET A 87 -5.39 10.02 -2.39
CA MET A 87 -5.91 8.68 -2.70
C MET A 87 -5.58 7.71 -1.57
N LEU A 88 -4.35 7.77 -1.05
CA LEU A 88 -3.91 6.95 0.07
C LEU A 88 -4.66 7.27 1.36
N ASN A 89 -4.96 8.54 1.65
CA ASN A 89 -5.81 8.94 2.77
C ASN A 89 -7.19 8.28 2.68
N GLN A 90 -7.84 8.33 1.51
CA GLN A 90 -9.13 7.66 1.32
C GLN A 90 -9.02 6.13 1.42
N PHE A 91 -7.94 5.56 0.88
CA PHE A 91 -7.68 4.14 0.99
C PHE A 91 -7.57 3.69 2.45
N MET A 92 -6.90 4.49 3.27
CA MET A 92 -6.74 4.20 4.70
C MET A 92 -8.04 4.30 5.47
N GLU A 93 -8.75 5.41 5.33
CA GLU A 93 -9.99 5.66 6.05
C GLU A 93 -11.07 4.63 5.70
N GLN A 94 -11.19 4.28 4.41
CA GLN A 94 -12.31 3.49 3.92
C GLN A 94 -12.05 1.98 3.88
N PHE A 95 -10.79 1.55 3.80
CA PHE A 95 -10.48 0.13 3.60
C PHE A 95 -9.59 -0.45 4.71
N ILE A 96 -8.50 0.23 5.09
CA ILE A 96 -7.56 -0.32 6.09
C ILE A 96 -8.03 -0.10 7.52
N ALA A 97 -8.54 1.08 7.88
CA ALA A 97 -9.02 1.36 9.22
C ALA A 97 -10.15 0.41 9.68
N PRO A 98 -11.14 0.05 8.84
CA PRO A 98 -12.14 -0.95 9.19
C PRO A 98 -11.54 -2.34 9.46
N ILE A 99 -10.59 -2.78 8.64
CA ILE A 99 -9.89 -4.06 8.82
C ILE A 99 -9.11 -4.06 10.13
N SER A 100 -8.32 -3.02 10.38
CA SER A 100 -7.51 -2.86 11.58
C SER A 100 -8.36 -2.84 12.85
N LYS A 101 -9.50 -2.14 12.83
CA LYS A 101 -10.44 -2.10 13.95
C LYS A 101 -10.98 -3.48 14.34
N VAL A 102 -11.16 -4.36 13.36
CA VAL A 102 -11.70 -5.71 13.58
C VAL A 102 -10.59 -6.69 13.99
N LEU A 103 -9.43 -6.65 13.34
CA LEU A 103 -8.37 -7.63 13.56
C LEU A 103 -7.42 -7.27 14.71
N TYR A 104 -7.31 -5.99 15.05
CA TYR A 104 -6.38 -5.46 16.05
C TYR A 104 -7.04 -4.49 17.04
N PRO A 105 -8.19 -4.84 17.66
CA PRO A 105 -8.88 -3.95 18.59
C PRO A 105 -8.03 -3.57 19.81
N GLU A 106 -7.04 -4.39 20.17
CA GLU A 106 -6.18 -4.23 21.34
C GLU A 106 -4.98 -3.27 21.14
N VAL A 107 -4.62 -2.93 19.90
CA VAL A 107 -3.47 -2.05 19.57
C VAL A 107 -3.86 -0.79 18.80
N GLY A 108 -5.04 -0.25 19.10
CA GLY A 108 -5.51 1.03 18.56
C GLY A 108 -6.44 0.89 17.36
N GLY A 109 -6.33 -0.18 16.57
CA GLY A 109 -7.33 -0.60 15.60
C GLY A 109 -7.84 0.51 14.67
N GLY A 110 -8.91 1.21 15.09
CA GLY A 110 -9.55 2.32 14.37
C GLY A 110 -8.98 3.72 14.64
N THR A 111 -7.85 3.86 15.33
CA THR A 111 -7.19 5.16 15.61
C THR A 111 -6.05 5.48 14.65
N LEU A 112 -5.99 4.80 13.51
CA LEU A 112 -5.02 5.02 12.45
C LEU A 112 -5.15 6.44 11.86
N ASP A 113 -4.12 7.28 12.01
CA ASP A 113 -4.19 8.72 11.71
C ASP A 113 -3.09 9.25 10.78
N SER A 114 -2.07 8.45 10.50
CA SER A 114 -0.90 8.85 9.73
C SER A 114 -0.43 7.76 8.80
N HIS A 115 0.28 8.11 7.73
CA HIS A 115 0.81 7.13 6.80
C HIS A 115 2.12 7.53 6.16
N HIS A 116 2.90 6.53 5.80
CA HIS A 116 4.07 6.71 4.96
C HIS A 116 4.11 5.61 3.90
N ALA A 117 3.61 5.95 2.70
CA ALA A 117 3.52 5.02 1.59
C ALA A 117 4.66 5.23 0.58
N PHE A 118 5.35 4.14 0.25
CA PHE A 118 6.43 4.17 -0.73
C PHE A 118 6.53 2.86 -1.49
N ILE A 119 7.03 2.95 -2.73
CA ILE A 119 7.41 1.78 -3.51
C ILE A 119 8.92 1.60 -3.43
N VAL A 120 9.35 0.38 -3.21
CA VAL A 120 10.75 -0.03 -3.23
C VAL A 120 11.00 -0.86 -4.47
N GLU A 121 12.16 -0.70 -5.09
CA GLU A 121 12.62 -1.55 -6.20
C GLU A 121 13.90 -2.30 -5.85
N TYR A 122 13.81 -3.62 -5.83
CA TYR A 122 14.94 -4.52 -5.60
C TYR A 122 15.43 -5.12 -6.93
N GLY A 123 16.72 -5.46 -7.01
CA GLY A 123 17.33 -5.99 -8.23
C GLY A 123 18.81 -6.35 -8.04
N LYS A 124 19.37 -7.19 -8.92
CA LYS A 124 20.76 -7.67 -8.81
C LYS A 124 21.82 -6.56 -8.86
N ASP A 125 21.51 -5.45 -9.54
CA ASP A 125 22.35 -4.23 -9.58
C ASP A 125 21.79 -3.12 -8.67
N ARG A 126 20.86 -3.46 -7.77
CA ARG A 126 20.17 -2.57 -6.83
C ARG A 126 20.23 -3.17 -5.41
N ASP A 127 19.28 -2.83 -4.55
CA ASP A 127 19.14 -3.44 -3.23
C ASP A 127 18.80 -4.94 -3.38
N VAL A 128 19.57 -5.79 -2.70
CA VAL A 128 19.64 -7.22 -3.02
C VAL A 128 18.46 -7.98 -2.43
N GLU A 129 17.67 -8.53 -3.35
CA GLU A 129 16.53 -9.47 -3.26
C GLU A 129 15.10 -8.94 -3.01
N LEU A 130 14.23 -9.39 -3.94
CA LEU A 130 12.76 -9.37 -4.06
C LEU A 130 12.09 -8.09 -4.61
N GLY A 131 11.83 -8.05 -5.93
CA GLY A 131 10.66 -7.39 -6.57
C GLY A 131 10.49 -5.87 -6.48
N LYS A 132 9.36 -5.33 -6.96
CA LYS A 132 8.88 -3.99 -6.58
C LYS A 132 7.75 -4.18 -5.57
N PHE A 133 7.89 -3.65 -4.36
CA PHE A 133 6.90 -3.81 -3.29
C PHE A 133 6.38 -2.46 -2.81
N LEU A 134 5.06 -2.36 -2.66
CA LEU A 134 4.45 -1.28 -1.89
C LEU A 134 4.71 -1.58 -0.41
N HIS A 135 5.57 -0.78 0.19
CA HIS A 135 5.77 -0.77 1.63
C HIS A 135 4.93 0.37 2.21
N TYR A 136 4.23 0.02 3.26
CA TYR A 136 3.35 0.94 3.97
C TYR A 136 3.60 0.75 5.46
N ILE A 137 4.13 1.79 6.10
CA ILE A 137 4.42 1.79 7.54
C ILE A 137 3.48 2.78 8.19
N GLN A 138 2.91 2.37 9.31
CA GLN A 138 1.99 3.18 10.09
C GLN A 138 2.34 3.13 11.57
N GLU A 139 2.20 4.28 12.23
CA GLU A 139 2.33 4.43 13.67
C GLU A 139 0.96 4.82 14.24
N CYS A 140 0.54 4.16 15.32
CA CYS A 140 -0.52 4.67 16.17
C CYS A 140 0.09 5.74 17.09
N ARG A 141 -0.46 6.96 17.12
CA ARG A 141 -0.13 7.94 18.17
C ARG A 141 -0.88 7.68 19.47
#